data_AF-A0A954T8Z4-F1
#
_entry.id   AF-A0A954T8Z4-F1
#
_cell.length_a   1.000
_cell.length_b   1.000
_cell.length_c   1.000
_cell.angle_alpha   90.00
_cell.angle_beta   90.00
_cell.angle_gamma   90.00
#
_symmetry.space_group_name_H-M   'P 1'
#
loop_
_entity.id
_entity.type
_entity.pdbx_description
1 polymer ?
#
loop_
_entity_poly.entity_id
_entity_poly.type
_entity_poly.pdbx_seq_one_letter_code
_entity_poly.pdbx_strand_id
1 'polypeptide(L)'
;RIQRGIVILSTSLYAGQHENELVRTAGDVICTQLTDQLLGRRPTDAFLKKVTRLGEKLTEQKFPGTEHIEPPPILMSYSNDK
;
A
#
# COMPACT_ATOMS: atom_id res chain seq x y z
N ARG A 1 4.60 5.42 20.53
CA ARG A 1 5.68 6.01 19.67
C ARG A 1 6.70 4.94 19.26
N ILE A 2 7.26 4.16 20.19
CA ILE A 2 8.25 3.10 19.88
C ILE A 2 7.71 2.02 18.91
N GLN A 3 6.45 1.60 19.05
CA GLN A 3 5.80 0.64 18.16
C GLN A 3 5.84 1.08 16.68
N ARG A 4 5.61 2.37 16.40
CA ARG A 4 5.67 2.86 15.02
C ARG A 4 7.09 2.81 14.45
N GLY A 5 8.10 3.10 15.26
CA GLY A 5 9.50 2.97 14.85
C GLY A 5 9.87 1.53 14.51
N ILE A 6 9.40 0.57 15.33
CA ILE A 6 9.58 -0.87 15.06
C ILE A 6 8.88 -1.26 13.74
N VAL A 7 7.64 -0.81 13.54
CA VAL A 7 6.89 -1.08 12.29
C VAL A 7 7.65 -0.51 11.09
N ILE A 8 8.08 0.75 11.13
CA ILE A 8 8.85 1.37 10.04
C ILE A 8 10.12 0.57 9.73
N LEU A 9 10.88 0.17 10.75
CA LEU A 9 12.10 -0.62 10.56
C LEU A 9 11.82 -1.99 9.95
N SER A 10 10.82 -2.71 10.47
CA SER A 10 10.45 -4.02 9.94
C SER A 10 9.96 -3.95 8.50
N THR A 11 9.13 -2.95 8.18
CA THR A 11 8.58 -2.74 6.84
C THR A 11 9.67 -2.31 5.86
N SER A 12 10.61 -1.44 6.25
CA SER A 12 11.68 -0.99 5.37
C SER A 12 12.67 -2.11 5.04
N LEU A 13 13.01 -2.96 6.02
CA LEU A 13 13.85 -4.13 5.79
C LEU A 13 13.15 -5.15 4.88
N TYR A 14 11.88 -5.43 5.14
CA TYR A 14 11.09 -6.35 4.32
C TYR A 14 10.94 -5.84 2.89
N ALA A 15 10.50 -4.59 2.71
CA ALA A 15 10.25 -4.01 1.40
C ALA A 15 11.55 -3.78 0.62
N GLY A 16 12.67 -3.50 1.30
CA GLY A 16 13.98 -3.30 0.67
C GLY A 16 14.60 -4.59 0.11
N GLN A 17 14.25 -5.75 0.67
CA GLN A 17 14.71 -7.06 0.20
C GLN A 17 13.79 -7.68 -0.87
N HIS A 18 12.63 -7.08 -1.12
CA HIS A 18 11.64 -7.64 -2.02
C HIS A 18 11.95 -7.29 -3.48
N GLU A 19 11.91 -8.29 -4.38
CA GLU A 19 12.22 -8.10 -5.81
C GLU A 19 11.11 -7.34 -6.55
N ASN A 20 9.86 -7.49 -6.11
CA ASN A 20 8.73 -6.81 -6.72
C ASN A 20 8.68 -5.30 -6.37
N GLU A 21 8.72 -4.47 -7.41
CA GLU A 21 8.68 -3.01 -7.30
C GLU A 21 7.39 -2.47 -6.64
N LEU A 22 6.24 -3.13 -6.82
CA LEU A 22 4.97 -2.75 -6.19
C LEU A 22 5.05 -2.89 -4.68
N VAL A 23 5.59 -4.02 -4.20
CA VAL A 23 5.75 -4.28 -2.76
C VAL A 23 6.74 -3.28 -2.16
N ARG A 24 7.84 -2.98 -2.87
CA ARG A 24 8.79 -1.95 -2.45
C ARG A 24 8.15 -0.57 -2.35
N THR A 25 7.34 -0.20 -3.35
CA THR A 25 6.64 1.10 -3.38
C THR A 25 5.58 1.19 -2.29
N ALA A 26 4.83 0.11 -2.03
CA ALA A 26 3.85 0.04 -0.95
C ALA A 26 4.51 0.17 0.43
N GLY A 27 5.63 -0.52 0.65
CA GLY A 27 6.42 -0.39 1.88
C GLY A 27 6.93 1.03 2.12
N ASP A 28 7.39 1.71 1.08
CA ASP A 28 7.86 3.10 1.16
C ASP A 28 6.72 4.09 1.47
N VAL A 29 5.54 3.90 0.88
CA VAL A 29 4.34 4.71 1.18
C VAL A 29 3.95 4.57 2.66
N ILE A 30 3.91 3.34 3.19
CA ILE A 30 3.59 3.07 4.60
C ILE A 30 4.64 3.69 5.52
N CYS A 31 5.93 3.52 5.21
CA CYS A 31 7.02 4.09 6.00
C CYS A 31 6.94 5.63 6.05
N THR A 32 6.67 6.26 4.90
CA THR A 32 6.50 7.72 4.78
C THR A 32 5.31 8.20 5.62
N GLN A 33 4.15 7.54 5.49
CA GLN A 33 2.96 7.88 6.25
C GLN A 33 3.19 7.80 7.76
N LEU A 34 3.79 6.70 8.24
CA LEU A 34 4.07 6.53 9.67
C LEU A 34 5.10 7.53 10.18
N THR A 35 6.08 7.90 9.35
CA THR A 35 7.08 8.93 9.66
C THR A 35 6.43 10.30 9.80
N ASP A 36 5.58 10.70 8.87
CA ASP A 36 4.85 11.97 8.94
C ASP A 36 3.95 12.03 10.17
N GLN A 37 3.25 10.94 10.48
CA GLN A 37 2.44 10.86 11.70
C GLN A 37 3.28 10.90 12.99
N LEU A 38 4.51 10.39 12.98
CA LEU A 38 5.43 10.48 14.12
C LEU A 38 5.95 11.90 14.33
N LEU A 39 6.22 12.61 13.23
CA LEU A 39 6.72 13.99 13.21
C LEU A 39 5.60 15.04 13.32
N GLY A 40 4.32 14.64 13.26
CA GLY A 40 3.18 15.55 13.26
C GLY A 40 3.05 16.36 11.97
N ARG A 41 3.60 15.86 10.86
CA ARG A 41 3.55 16.51 9.54
C ARG A 41 2.24 16.18 8.82
N ARG A 42 1.79 17.12 8.00
CA ARG A 42 0.65 16.90 7.10
C ARG A 42 1.12 16.18 5.83
N PRO A 43 0.28 15.31 5.23
CA PRO A 43 0.56 14.71 3.95
C PRO A 43 0.78 15.78 2.88
N THR A 44 1.75 15.57 2.00
CA THR A 44 2.02 16.44 0.86
C THR A 44 1.26 15.98 -0.37
N ASP A 45 0.99 16.87 -1.32
CA ASP A 45 0.35 16.52 -2.60
C ASP A 45 1.16 15.47 -3.37
N ALA A 46 2.50 15.55 -3.30
CA ALA A 46 3.38 14.57 -3.91
C ALA A 46 3.20 13.17 -3.30
N PHE A 47 3.05 13.08 -1.98
CA PHE A 47 2.73 11.83 -1.29
C PHE A 47 1.37 11.28 -1.73
N LEU A 48 0.33 12.11 -1.75
CA LEU A 48 -1.02 11.69 -2.17
C LEU A 48 -1.02 11.18 -3.61
N LYS A 49 -0.34 11.89 -4.53
CA LYS A 49 -0.18 11.46 -5.92
C LYS A 49 0.54 10.11 -6.03
N LYS A 50 1.54 9.86 -5.19
CA LYS A 50 2.27 8.58 -5.14
C LYS A 50 1.37 7.44 -4.67
N VAL A 51 0.53 7.68 -3.66
CA VAL A 51 -0.45 6.71 -3.17
C VAL A 51 -1.48 6.38 -4.26
N THR A 52 -2.01 7.39 -4.95
CA THR A 52 -2.97 7.18 -6.05
C THR A 52 -2.37 6.35 -7.18
N ARG A 53 -1.16 6.69 -7.62
CA ARG A 53 -0.44 5.92 -8.67
C ARG A 53 -0.15 4.48 -8.26
N LEU A 54 0.15 4.24 -6.98
CA LEU A 54 0.31 2.88 -6.47
C LEU A 54 -1.01 2.11 -6.58
N GLY A 55 -2.13 2.75 -6.24
CA GLY A 55 -3.47 2.17 -6.40
C GLY A 55 -3.80 1.84 -7.85
N GLU A 56 -3.50 2.74 -8.79
CA GLU A 56 -3.65 2.50 -10.24
C GLU A 56 -2.85 1.26 -10.67
N LYS A 57 -1.56 1.20 -10.33
CA LYS A 57 -0.71 0.04 -10.64
C LYS A 57 -1.22 -1.27 -10.02
N LEU A 58 -1.79 -1.20 -8.81
CA LEU A 58 -2.36 -2.36 -8.13
C LEU A 58 -3.58 -2.92 -8.89
N THR A 59 -4.42 -2.04 -9.43
CA THR A 59 -5.58 -2.44 -10.24
C THR A 59 -5.18 -3.05 -11.58
N GLU A 60 -4.10 -2.56 -12.19
CA GLU A 60 -3.62 -3.05 -13.50
C GLU A 60 -2.87 -4.38 -13.39
N GLN A 61 -1.92 -4.48 -12.46
CA GLN A 61 -0.94 -5.57 -12.46
C GLN A 61 -1.38 -6.79 -11.65
N LYS A 62 -2.49 -6.68 -10.90
CA LYS A 62 -2.92 -7.63 -9.86
C LYS A 62 -1.83 -7.81 -8.79
N PHE A 63 -2.21 -7.96 -7.52
CA PHE A 63 -1.20 -8.08 -6.47
C PHE A 63 -0.46 -9.43 -6.59
N PRO A 64 0.88 -9.45 -6.56
CA PRO A 64 1.63 -10.70 -6.58
C PRO A 64 1.23 -11.58 -5.38
N GLY A 65 0.95 -12.86 -5.63
CA GLY A 65 0.62 -13.83 -4.58
C GLY A 65 -0.88 -13.94 -4.24
N THR A 66 -1.77 -13.18 -4.89
CA THR A 66 -3.23 -13.37 -4.77
C THR A 66 -3.82 -14.26 -5.85
N GLU A 67 -3.00 -14.85 -6.70
CA GLU A 67 -3.43 -15.69 -7.84
C GLU A 67 -4.23 -16.92 -7.41
N HIS A 68 -3.95 -17.42 -6.20
CA HIS A 68 -4.56 -18.62 -5.63
C HIS A 68 -5.78 -18.30 -4.75
N ILE A 69 -6.13 -17.01 -4.60
CA ILE A 69 -7.25 -16.58 -3.79
C ILE A 69 -8.46 -16.48 -4.71
N GLU A 70 -9.41 -17.42 -4.55
CA GLU A 70 -10.69 -17.31 -5.22
C GLU A 70 -11.47 -16.14 -4.62
N PRO A 71 -11.83 -15.12 -5.42
CA PRO A 71 -12.59 -14.00 -4.91
C PRO A 71 -13.96 -14.51 -4.44
N PRO A 72 -14.35 -14.28 -3.18
CA PRO A 72 -15.66 -14.70 -2.70
C PRO A 72 -16.75 -14.01 -3.52
N PRO A 73 -17.92 -14.65 -3.70
CA PRO A 73 -19.03 -14.04 -4.41
C PRO A 73 -19.40 -12.70 -3.76
N ILE A 74 -19.58 -11.67 -4.58
CA ILE A 74 -19.99 -10.35 -4.11
C ILE A 74 -21.42 -10.48 -3.54
N LEU A 75 -21.54 -10.54 -2.20
CA LEU A 75 -22.81 -10.78 -1.50
C LEU A 75 -23.86 -9.68 -1.73
N MET A 76 -23.43 -8.47 -2.09
CA MET A 76 -24.29 -7.38 -2.52
C MET A 76 -23.72 -6.76 -3.79
N SER A 77 -23.98 -7.40 -4.94
CA SER A 77 -23.62 -6.84 -6.23
C SER A 77 -24.40 -5.55 -6.49
N TYR A 78 -23.70 -4.43 -6.60
CA TYR A 78 -24.27 -3.24 -7.22
C TYR A 78 -24.33 -3.51 -8.73
N SER A 79 -25.36 -4.22 -9.18
CA SER A 79 -25.67 -4.31 -10.59
C SER A 79 -26.09 -2.91 -11.05
N ASN A 80 -25.14 -2.14 -11.58
CA ASN A 80 -25.46 -0.97 -12.39
C ASN A 80 -25.94 -1.48 -13.75
N ASP A 81 -27.12 -2.09 -13.77
CA ASP A 81 -27.87 -2.35 -15.00
C ASP A 81 -28.61 -1.06 -15.33
N LYS A 82 -28.07 -0.31 -16.28
CA LYS A 82 -28.76 0.72 -17.05
C LYS A 82 -28.34 0.60 -18.51
#